data_AF-A0A0R0GTR4-F1
#
_entry.id   AF-A0A0R0GTR4-F1
#
_cell.length_a   1.000
_cell.length_b   1.000
_cell.length_c   1.000
_cell.angle_alpha   90.00
_cell.angle_beta   90.00
_cell.angle_gamma   90.00
#
_symmetry.space_group_name_H-M   'P 1'
#
loop_
_entity.id
_entity.type
_entity.pdbx_description
1 polymer ?
#
loop_
_entity_poly.entity_id
_entity_poly.type
_entity_poly.pdbx_seq_one_letter_code
_entity_poly.pdbx_strand_id
1 'polypeptide(L)'
;MVENAGNSNRAAISSLNCPPIVAVELCREHLGVRPCDKRRSISEYQSLFPAIDFSLIDSNEDTWWKADVRETKEELAARGRKFMNWLGTRKEKEIAIVTHRALLLHTLSAFGNYSHPLEKKELSKPFANCELRSMVIVDWYEHNLNNFKSSLAPQSGFL
;
A
#
# COMPACT_ATOMS: atom_id res chain seq x y z
N MET A 1 15.68 7.37 13.68
CA MET A 1 14.48 7.83 14.44
C MET A 1 14.94 8.73 15.56
N VAL A 2 14.09 9.63 16.07
CA VAL A 2 14.41 10.41 17.28
C VAL A 2 14.19 9.55 18.52
N GLU A 3 14.94 9.82 19.59
CA GLU A 3 14.78 9.13 20.87
C GLU A 3 13.37 9.36 21.43
N ASN A 4 12.78 8.33 22.04
CA ASN A 4 11.41 8.36 22.57
C ASN A 4 10.28 8.64 21.55
N ALA A 5 10.55 8.52 20.25
CA ALA A 5 9.51 8.67 19.22
C ALA A 5 8.33 7.71 19.48
N GLY A 6 7.12 8.27 19.49
CA GLY A 6 5.88 7.50 19.73
C GLY A 6 5.73 6.96 21.16
N ASN A 7 6.33 7.60 22.17
CA ASN A 7 6.36 7.15 23.58
C ASN A 7 6.99 5.75 23.75
N SER A 8 7.98 5.43 22.92
CA SER A 8 8.72 4.18 23.01
C SER A 8 9.96 4.35 23.90
N ASN A 9 10.15 3.50 24.92
CA ASN A 9 11.37 3.48 25.73
C ASN A 9 12.58 2.86 24.98
N ARG A 10 12.55 2.81 23.64
CA ARG A 10 13.62 2.25 22.82
C ARG A 10 14.54 3.37 22.36
N ALA A 11 15.84 3.08 22.37
CA ALA A 11 16.85 3.97 21.82
C ALA A 11 16.57 4.26 20.34
N ALA A 12 16.98 5.45 19.90
CA ALA A 12 16.95 5.83 18.49
C ALA A 12 17.71 4.80 17.63
N ILE A 13 17.05 4.26 16.61
CA ILE A 13 17.71 3.41 15.61
C ILE A 13 18.32 4.33 14.55
N SER A 14 19.61 4.11 14.28
CA SER A 14 20.34 4.78 13.20
C SER A 14 19.87 4.25 11.84
N SER A 15 19.70 5.16 10.88
CA SER A 15 19.45 4.84 9.47
C SER A 15 20.73 4.79 8.64
N LEU A 16 21.90 4.76 9.28
CA LEU A 16 23.18 4.64 8.57
C LEU A 16 23.25 3.27 7.88
N ASN A 17 23.51 3.28 6.57
CA ASN A 17 23.59 2.08 5.73
C ASN A 17 22.30 1.24 5.65
N CYS A 18 21.12 1.80 5.97
CA CYS A 18 19.86 1.13 5.72
C CYS A 18 19.36 1.40 4.28
N PRO A 19 18.59 0.48 3.68
CA PRO A 19 17.86 0.77 2.45
C PRO A 19 16.95 2.00 2.62
N PRO A 20 16.63 2.73 1.54
CA PRO A 20 15.67 3.82 1.61
C PRO A 20 14.32 3.35 2.17
N ILE A 21 13.78 4.11 3.12
CA ILE A 21 12.44 3.88 3.67
C ILE A 21 11.54 4.99 3.15
N VAL A 22 10.51 4.63 2.38
CA VAL A 22 9.63 5.59 1.71
C VAL A 22 8.20 5.40 2.23
N ALA A 23 7.56 6.50 2.64
CA ALA A 23 6.16 6.51 3.02
C ALA A 23 5.27 6.74 1.78
N VAL A 24 4.24 5.91 1.61
CA VAL A 24 3.33 5.98 0.47
C VAL A 24 1.88 5.85 0.95
N GLU A 25 1.04 6.82 0.60
CA GLU A 25 -0.38 6.85 1.02
C GLU A 25 -1.19 5.65 0.48
N LEU A 26 -0.83 5.13 -0.70
CA LEU A 26 -1.56 4.04 -1.36
C LEU A 26 -1.60 2.76 -0.52
N CYS A 27 -0.61 2.52 0.36
CA CYS A 27 -0.54 1.33 1.21
C CYS A 27 -1.08 1.53 2.64
N ARG A 28 -1.92 2.54 2.87
CA ARG A 28 -2.63 2.70 4.15
C ARG A 28 -3.71 1.64 4.34
N GLU A 29 -4.12 1.43 5.59
CA GLU A 29 -5.27 0.57 5.92
C GLU A 29 -6.56 1.05 5.23
N HIS A 30 -7.60 0.25 5.32
CA HIS A 30 -8.97 0.62 4.96
C HIS A 30 -9.38 1.95 5.63
N LEU A 31 -9.69 2.98 4.84
CA LEU A 31 -9.79 4.37 5.32
C LEU A 31 -11.19 4.80 5.79
N GLY A 32 -11.23 5.80 6.67
CA GLY A 32 -12.42 6.55 7.09
C GLY A 32 -13.15 6.00 8.32
N VAL A 33 -14.00 6.78 8.96
CA VAL A 33 -14.77 6.49 10.19
C VAL A 33 -13.92 6.22 11.43
N ARG A 34 -12.96 5.29 11.38
CA ARG A 34 -12.14 4.93 12.54
C ARG A 34 -11.00 5.93 12.72
N PRO A 35 -10.86 6.55 13.91
CA PRO A 35 -9.79 7.52 14.15
C PRO A 35 -8.38 6.96 14.01
N CYS A 36 -8.17 5.65 14.26
CA CYS A 36 -6.87 5.00 14.09
C CYS A 36 -6.37 4.98 12.64
N ASP A 37 -7.27 5.11 11.68
CA ASP A 37 -6.93 5.13 10.26
C ASP A 37 -6.57 6.54 9.79
N LYS A 38 -6.79 7.58 10.62
CA LYS A 38 -6.39 8.95 10.37
C LYS A 38 -4.92 9.13 10.75
N ARG A 39 -4.12 9.63 9.83
CA ARG A 39 -2.71 9.93 10.10
C ARG A 39 -2.55 11.32 10.72
N ARG A 40 -1.45 11.53 11.42
CA ARG A 40 -1.02 12.88 11.85
C ARG A 40 -0.41 13.65 10.68
N SER A 41 -0.03 14.90 10.94
CA SER A 41 0.60 15.72 9.93
C SER A 41 1.96 15.18 9.52
N ILE A 42 2.36 15.42 8.27
CA ILE A 42 3.66 14.99 7.76
C ILE A 42 4.80 15.69 8.50
N SER A 43 4.64 16.97 8.83
CA SER A 43 5.60 17.71 9.65
C SER A 43 5.87 17.04 11.00
N GLU A 44 4.83 16.50 11.65
CA GLU A 44 5.02 15.78 12.91
C GLU A 44 5.76 14.46 12.69
N TYR A 45 5.38 13.67 11.69
CA TYR A 45 6.09 12.42 11.41
C TYR A 45 7.54 12.62 10.97
N GLN A 46 7.84 13.63 10.15
CA GLN A 46 9.21 13.96 9.75
C GLN A 46 10.09 14.26 10.96
N SER A 47 9.55 14.99 11.94
CA SER A 47 10.27 15.27 13.20
C SER A 47 10.57 14.01 14.01
N LEU A 48 9.66 13.03 14.04
CA LEU A 48 9.81 11.79 14.80
C LEU A 48 10.68 10.75 14.06
N PHE A 49 10.54 10.71 12.73
CA PHE A 49 11.09 9.71 11.83
C PHE A 49 11.89 10.35 10.68
N PRO A 50 12.99 11.07 10.97
CA PRO A 50 13.75 11.82 9.96
C PRO A 50 14.42 10.95 8.88
N ALA A 51 14.44 9.64 9.07
CA ALA A 51 15.00 8.67 8.13
C ALA A 51 13.99 8.21 7.06
N ILE A 52 12.70 8.52 7.23
CA ILE A 52 11.65 8.13 6.30
C ILE A 52 11.47 9.26 5.29
N ASP A 53 11.48 8.91 4.01
CA ASP A 53 11.16 9.81 2.92
C ASP A 53 9.63 9.94 2.78
N PHE A 54 9.12 11.15 3.03
CA PHE A 54 7.70 11.51 2.88
C PHE A 54 7.43 12.33 1.61
N SER A 55 8.41 12.47 0.70
CA SER A 55 8.31 13.33 -0.50
C SER A 55 7.19 12.93 -1.47
N LEU A 56 6.70 11.70 -1.40
CA LEU A 56 5.59 11.20 -2.22
C LEU A 56 4.20 11.55 -1.66
N ILE A 57 4.13 12.29 -0.54
CA ILE A 57 2.86 12.68 0.08
C ILE A 57 2.57 14.15 -0.21
N ASP A 58 1.48 14.39 -0.93
CA ASP A 58 1.16 15.72 -1.48
C ASP A 58 0.68 16.75 -0.45
N SER A 59 0.14 16.30 0.69
CA SER A 59 -0.51 17.18 1.68
C SER A 59 0.00 16.93 3.10
N ASN A 60 0.27 18.03 3.84
CA ASN A 60 0.71 17.93 5.23
C ASN A 60 -0.36 17.27 6.12
N GLU A 61 -1.61 17.70 5.98
CA GLU A 61 -2.75 17.13 6.71
C GLU A 61 -3.32 15.89 6.02
N ASP A 62 -4.06 15.07 6.77
CA ASP A 62 -4.73 13.91 6.21
C ASP A 62 -6.02 14.30 5.49
N THR A 63 -5.93 14.45 4.17
CA THR A 63 -7.06 14.79 3.29
C THR A 63 -7.84 13.57 2.81
N TRP A 64 -7.32 12.34 3.01
CA TRP A 64 -7.92 11.11 2.49
C TRP A 64 -8.88 10.48 3.50
N TRP A 65 -8.61 10.63 4.80
CA TRP A 65 -9.50 10.13 5.84
C TRP A 65 -10.76 11.00 5.97
N LYS A 66 -11.93 10.35 6.03
CA LYS A 66 -13.24 10.99 6.20
C LYS A 66 -13.90 10.48 7.48
N ALA A 67 -14.56 11.36 8.24
CA ALA A 67 -15.13 11.01 9.54
C ALA A 67 -16.41 10.17 9.43
N ASP A 68 -17.14 10.33 8.34
CA ASP A 68 -18.48 9.82 8.08
C ASP A 68 -18.54 8.77 6.96
N VAL A 69 -17.55 8.80 6.05
CA VAL A 69 -17.48 7.88 4.92
C VAL A 69 -16.39 6.85 5.14
N ARG A 70 -16.78 5.58 5.19
CA ARG A 70 -15.85 4.45 5.12
C ARG A 70 -15.58 4.13 3.67
N GLU A 71 -14.31 3.97 3.32
CA GLU A 71 -13.91 3.44 2.02
C GLU A 71 -14.60 2.08 1.78
N THR A 72 -15.03 1.79 0.56
CA THR A 72 -15.60 0.47 0.22
C THR A 72 -14.50 -0.56 0.02
N LYS A 73 -14.83 -1.86 0.00
CA LYS A 73 -13.83 -2.91 -0.28
C LYS A 73 -13.32 -2.82 -1.72
N GLU A 74 -14.18 -2.35 -2.62
CA GLU A 74 -13.93 -2.15 -4.04
C GLU A 74 -12.98 -0.98 -4.27
N GLU A 75 -13.21 0.15 -3.59
CA GLU A 75 -12.30 1.31 -3.57
C GLU A 75 -10.94 0.94 -2.97
N LEU A 76 -10.93 0.22 -1.84
CA LEU A 76 -9.70 -0.28 -1.21
C LEU A 76 -8.91 -1.18 -2.16
N ALA A 77 -9.56 -2.14 -2.83
CA ALA A 77 -8.92 -2.99 -3.81
C ALA A 77 -8.42 -2.20 -5.04
N ALA A 78 -9.16 -1.18 -5.48
CA ALA A 78 -8.73 -0.30 -6.57
C ALA A 78 -7.50 0.52 -6.18
N ARG A 79 -7.45 1.05 -4.96
CA ARG A 79 -6.26 1.71 -4.39
C ARG A 79 -5.09 0.74 -4.25
N GLY A 80 -5.35 -0.48 -3.82
CA GLY A 80 -4.39 -1.58 -3.82
C GLY A 80 -3.79 -1.85 -5.20
N ARG A 81 -4.60 -1.87 -6.26
CA ARG A 81 -4.08 -2.01 -7.65
C ARG A 81 -3.20 -0.84 -8.07
N LYS A 82 -3.56 0.40 -7.69
CA LYS A 82 -2.69 1.57 -7.92
C LYS A 82 -1.36 1.43 -7.16
N PHE A 83 -1.39 0.93 -5.92
CA PHE A 83 -0.19 0.65 -5.14
C PHE A 83 0.71 -0.38 -5.83
N MET A 84 0.12 -1.50 -6.29
CA MET A 84 0.85 -2.48 -7.08
C MET A 84 1.44 -1.80 -8.31
N ASN A 85 0.66 -1.12 -9.15
CA ASN A 85 1.18 -0.44 -10.35
C ASN A 85 2.37 0.48 -10.04
N TRP A 86 2.31 1.26 -8.96
CA TRP A 86 3.43 2.07 -8.49
C TRP A 86 4.65 1.23 -8.10
N LEU A 87 4.48 0.09 -7.41
CA LEU A 87 5.60 -0.79 -7.03
C LEU A 87 6.42 -1.25 -8.23
N GLY A 88 5.82 -1.60 -9.37
CA GLY A 88 6.65 -2.00 -10.52
C GLY A 88 7.15 -0.85 -11.39
N THR A 89 6.93 0.40 -10.98
CA THR A 89 7.74 1.53 -11.48
C THR A 89 9.07 1.67 -10.72
N ARG A 90 9.23 0.93 -9.61
CA ARG A 90 10.43 0.98 -8.77
C ARG A 90 11.60 0.29 -9.46
N LYS A 91 12.79 0.84 -9.25
CA LYS A 91 14.05 0.26 -9.75
C LYS A 91 14.60 -0.84 -8.83
N GLU A 92 14.14 -0.85 -7.59
CA GLU A 92 14.54 -1.81 -6.57
C GLU A 92 14.03 -3.21 -6.92
N LYS A 93 14.89 -4.22 -6.75
CA LYS A 93 14.56 -5.63 -7.04
C LYS A 93 13.90 -6.34 -5.86
N GLU A 94 14.30 -5.96 -4.65
CA GLU A 94 13.81 -6.51 -3.39
C GLU A 94 13.19 -5.37 -2.60
N ILE A 95 11.89 -5.47 -2.34
CA ILE A 95 11.12 -4.43 -1.66
C ILE A 95 10.39 -5.07 -0.48
N ALA A 96 10.68 -4.59 0.73
CA ALA A 96 9.90 -4.91 1.91
C ALA A 96 8.72 -3.93 2.02
N ILE A 97 7.50 -4.45 2.13
CA ILE A 97 6.29 -3.66 2.29
C ILE A 97 5.78 -3.85 3.71
N VAL A 98 5.69 -2.77 4.47
CA VAL A 98 5.09 -2.76 5.81
C VAL A 98 3.73 -2.06 5.71
N THR A 99 2.67 -2.81 5.93
CA THR A 99 1.29 -2.32 5.71
C THR A 99 0.31 -3.10 6.59
N HIS A 100 -0.98 -3.01 6.27
CA HIS A 100 -2.07 -3.47 7.09
C HIS A 100 -2.84 -4.62 6.45
N ARG A 101 -3.59 -5.33 7.30
CA ARG A 101 -4.24 -6.59 6.95
C ARG A 101 -5.32 -6.42 5.91
N ALA A 102 -6.18 -5.40 5.99
CA ALA A 102 -7.31 -5.30 5.06
C ALA A 102 -6.83 -4.89 3.66
N LEU A 103 -5.85 -3.97 3.56
CA LEU A 103 -5.20 -3.67 2.29
C LEU A 103 -4.63 -4.93 1.64
N LEU A 104 -3.81 -5.70 2.36
CA LEU A 104 -3.19 -6.92 1.82
C LEU A 104 -4.25 -7.92 1.34
N LEU A 105 -5.25 -8.19 2.16
CA LEU A 105 -6.32 -9.13 1.82
C LEU A 105 -7.08 -8.70 0.56
N HIS A 106 -7.61 -7.48 0.53
CA HIS A 106 -8.45 -7.03 -0.57
C HIS A 106 -7.67 -6.79 -1.86
N THR A 107 -6.42 -6.34 -1.76
CA THR A 107 -5.54 -6.16 -2.92
C THR A 107 -5.16 -7.51 -3.50
N LEU A 108 -4.62 -8.43 -2.69
CA LEU A 108 -4.10 -9.71 -3.17
C LEU A 108 -5.21 -10.67 -3.61
N SER A 109 -6.42 -10.58 -3.03
CA SER A 109 -7.57 -11.35 -3.53
C SER A 109 -8.09 -10.85 -4.88
N ALA A 110 -7.92 -9.55 -5.18
CA ALA A 110 -8.25 -8.98 -6.48
C ALA A 110 -7.12 -9.18 -7.51
N PHE A 111 -5.88 -9.30 -7.03
CA PHE A 111 -4.70 -9.61 -7.82
C PHE A 111 -4.70 -11.11 -8.17
N GLY A 112 -4.38 -11.47 -9.42
CA GLY A 112 -4.30 -12.89 -9.80
C GLY A 112 -5.60 -13.51 -10.33
N ASN A 113 -6.52 -12.76 -10.94
CA ASN A 113 -7.60 -13.37 -11.73
C ASN A 113 -7.10 -14.23 -12.91
N TYR A 114 -5.84 -14.08 -13.30
CA TYR A 114 -5.15 -14.89 -14.31
C TYR A 114 -4.22 -15.95 -13.72
N SER A 115 -4.16 -16.07 -12.38
CA SER A 115 -3.28 -17.01 -11.67
C SER A 115 -3.93 -18.38 -11.51
N HIS A 116 -3.11 -19.42 -11.27
CA HIS A 116 -3.64 -20.76 -11.02
C HIS A 116 -4.54 -20.74 -9.76
N PRO A 117 -5.65 -21.50 -9.68
CA PRO A 117 -6.57 -21.45 -8.54
C PRO A 117 -5.90 -21.65 -7.16
N LEU A 118 -4.81 -22.42 -7.11
CA LEU A 118 -4.01 -22.60 -5.90
C LEU A 118 -3.27 -21.31 -5.49
N GLU A 119 -2.69 -20.58 -6.44
CA GLU A 119 -1.99 -19.31 -6.18
C GLU A 119 -2.98 -18.25 -5.69
N LYS A 120 -4.15 -18.15 -6.34
CA LYS A 120 -5.22 -17.26 -5.89
C LYS A 120 -5.67 -17.58 -4.46
N LYS A 121 -5.76 -18.86 -4.11
CA LYS A 121 -6.10 -19.31 -2.75
C LYS A 121 -5.02 -18.90 -1.74
N GLU A 122 -3.75 -19.08 -2.07
CA GLU A 122 -2.64 -18.69 -1.18
C GLU A 122 -2.53 -17.17 -0.99
N LEU A 123 -2.67 -16.39 -2.08
CA LEU A 123 -2.65 -14.93 -2.05
C LEU A 123 -3.81 -14.33 -1.25
N SER A 124 -4.97 -15.01 -1.26
CA SER A 124 -6.18 -14.57 -0.54
C SER A 124 -6.18 -14.93 0.94
N LYS A 125 -5.15 -15.60 1.47
CA LYS A 125 -5.08 -15.93 2.89
C LYS A 125 -4.85 -14.67 3.73
N PRO A 126 -5.66 -14.43 4.77
CA PRO A 126 -5.42 -13.34 5.72
C PRO A 126 -4.02 -13.46 6.33
N PHE A 127 -3.38 -12.31 6.55
CA PHE A 127 -2.12 -12.24 7.28
C PHE A 127 -2.39 -12.23 8.79
N ALA A 128 -1.58 -12.96 9.55
CA ALA A 128 -1.50 -12.85 11.00
C ALA A 128 -0.75 -11.58 11.41
N ASN A 129 -0.84 -11.22 12.70
CA ASN A 129 -0.14 -10.05 13.23
C ASN A 129 1.38 -10.22 13.08
N CYS A 130 2.05 -9.23 12.48
CA CYS A 130 3.47 -9.26 12.17
C CYS A 130 3.92 -10.44 11.28
N GLU A 131 3.00 -11.07 10.52
CA GLU A 131 3.37 -12.11 9.57
C GLU A 131 4.20 -11.53 8.42
N LEU A 132 5.32 -12.19 8.12
CA LEU A 132 6.11 -11.95 6.92
C LEU A 132 5.75 -12.99 5.86
N ARG A 133 5.37 -12.54 4.66
CA ARG A 133 5.16 -13.40 3.50
C ARG A 133 5.96 -12.85 2.32
N SER A 134 6.76 -13.72 1.71
CA SER A 134 7.53 -13.39 0.51
C SER A 134 6.71 -13.73 -0.74
N MET A 135 6.79 -12.88 -1.75
CA MET A 135 6.20 -13.10 -3.06
C MET A 135 7.17 -12.70 -4.16
N VAL A 136 7.16 -13.44 -5.26
CA VAL A 136 7.88 -13.09 -6.49
C VAL A 136 6.84 -12.67 -7.51
N ILE A 137 7.01 -11.47 -8.05
CA ILE A 137 6.14 -10.95 -9.10
C ILE A 137 6.90 -11.06 -10.42
N VAL A 138 6.35 -11.84 -11.34
CA VAL A 138 6.87 -12.04 -12.70
C VAL A 138 5.99 -11.30 -13.72
N ASP A 139 6.54 -11.00 -14.89
CA ASP A 139 5.82 -10.48 -16.06
C ASP A 139 4.99 -9.20 -15.82
N TRP A 140 5.60 -8.24 -15.12
CA TRP A 140 4.98 -6.94 -14.79
C TRP A 140 4.41 -6.17 -16.00
N TYR A 141 5.08 -6.28 -17.15
CA TYR A 141 4.71 -5.57 -18.37
C TYR A 141 3.43 -6.11 -19.03
N GLU A 142 3.17 -7.41 -18.96
CA GLU A 142 1.96 -8.00 -19.55
C GLU A 142 0.69 -7.63 -18.76
N HIS A 143 0.80 -7.48 -17.44
CA HIS A 143 -0.32 -7.04 -16.60
C HIS A 143 -0.79 -5.61 -16.91
N ASN A 144 0.14 -4.71 -17.24
CA ASN A 144 -0.20 -3.33 -17.63
C ASN A 144 -0.77 -3.25 -19.05
N LEU A 145 -0.26 -4.04 -20.01
CA LEU A 145 -0.79 -4.08 -21.38
C LEU A 145 -2.23 -4.59 -21.44
N ASN A 146 -2.60 -5.58 -20.63
CA ASN A 146 -3.96 -6.13 -20.60
C ASN A 146 -4.97 -5.19 -19.94
N ASN A 147 -4.56 -4.41 -18.93
CA ASN A 147 -5.41 -3.36 -18.34
C ASN A 147 -5.54 -2.12 -19.26
N PHE A 148 -4.51 -1.81 -20.06
CA PHE A 148 -4.60 -0.75 -21.07
C PHE A 148 -5.58 -1.15 -22.19
N LYS A 149 -5.51 -2.40 -22.67
CA LYS A 149 -6.42 -2.93 -23.70
C LYS A 149 -7.87 -3.04 -23.23
N SER A 150 -8.12 -3.40 -21.97
CA SER A 150 -9.50 -3.49 -21.43
C SER A 150 -10.16 -2.12 -21.25
N SER A 151 -9.38 -1.06 -20.97
CA SER A 151 -9.87 0.32 -20.92
C SER A 151 -10.17 0.95 -22.29
N LEU A 152 -9.68 0.32 -23.37
CA LEU A 152 -9.90 0.73 -24.76
C LEU A 152 -10.94 -0.13 -25.49
N ALA A 153 -11.57 -1.10 -24.80
CA ALA A 153 -12.70 -1.82 -25.37
C ALA A 153 -13.87 -0.83 -25.53
N PRO A 154 -14.43 -0.62 -26.74
CA PRO A 154 -15.56 0.26 -26.92
C PRO A 154 -16.71 -0.27 -26.06
N GLN A 155 -17.33 0.61 -25.28
CA GLN A 155 -18.65 0.33 -24.72
C GLN A 155 -19.57 0.07 -25.91
N SER A 156 -19.83 -1.21 -26.19
CA SER A 156 -20.83 -1.59 -27.18
C SER A 156 -22.18 -1.16 -26.64
N GLY A 157 -22.57 0.04 -27.04
CA GLY A 157 -23.89 0.60 -26.81
C GLY A 157 -24.95 -0.21 -27.56
N PHE A 158 -26.14 -0.14 -26.98
CA PHE A 158 -27.45 -0.19 -27.64
C PHE A 158 -27.60 -1.09 -28.87
N LEU A 159 -28.31 -2.20 -28.67
CA LEU A 159 -29.60 -2.45 -29.32
C LEU A 159 -30.45 -3.35 -28.39
#